data_AF-A0A434F9I3-F1
#
_entry.id   AF-A0A434F9I3-F1
#
_cell.length_a   1.000
_cell.length_b   1.000
_cell.length_c   1.000
_cell.angle_alpha   90.00
_cell.angle_beta   90.00
_cell.angle_gamma   90.00
#
_symmetry.space_group_name_H-M   'P 1'
#
loop_
_entity.id
_entity.type
_entity.pdbx_description
1 polymer ?
#
loop_
_entity_poly.entity_id
_entity_poly.type
_entity_poly.pdbx_seq_one_letter_code
_entity_poly.pdbx_strand_id
1 'polypeptide(L)'
;MTVHVKIVVGLALALALAGCAGPTHDLLNRKAVAAPASDIAARHEIFVATTRQQATKDPRQVFDGDRSLTTSYARVDVTVPKIHQVGAIERAKGSADSNPAKQFTATDVVHYGDARQFAKAVGADVSMRGDRALVFVHGFNNGFDDGIYRITQIAHDTK
;
A
#
# COMPACT_ATOMS: atom_id res chain seq x y z
N MET A 1 25.67 -44.85 -5.25
CA MET A 1 24.24 -44.64 -4.87
C MET A 1 24.07 -43.71 -3.67
N THR A 2 24.79 -43.89 -2.56
CA THR A 2 24.64 -43.10 -1.32
C THR A 2 24.90 -41.60 -1.45
N VAL A 3 25.83 -41.17 -2.29
CA VAL A 3 26.12 -39.73 -2.51
C VAL A 3 24.99 -39.03 -3.26
N HIS A 4 24.39 -39.69 -4.25
CA HIS A 4 23.31 -39.11 -5.06
C HIS A 4 22.01 -38.98 -4.25
N VAL A 5 21.72 -39.96 -3.38
CA VAL A 5 20.59 -39.90 -2.43
C VAL A 5 20.74 -38.74 -1.44
N LYS A 6 21.95 -38.50 -0.92
CA LYS A 6 22.22 -37.37 -0.01
C LYS A 6 22.04 -36.00 -0.70
N ILE A 7 22.48 -35.88 -1.95
CA ILE A 7 22.31 -34.64 -2.74
C ILE A 7 20.84 -34.38 -3.03
N VAL A 8 20.08 -35.40 -3.43
CA VAL A 8 18.64 -35.28 -3.72
C VAL A 8 17.84 -34.90 -2.48
N VAL A 9 18.12 -35.54 -1.33
CA VAL A 9 17.47 -35.20 -0.05
C VAL A 9 17.83 -33.78 0.41
N GLY A 10 19.09 -33.37 0.24
CA GLY A 10 19.53 -32.00 0.55
C GLY A 10 18.83 -30.95 -0.32
N LEU A 11 18.69 -31.21 -1.61
CA LEU A 11 18.03 -30.31 -2.56
C LEU A 11 16.52 -30.21 -2.28
N ALA A 12 15.87 -31.33 -1.96
CA ALA A 12 14.45 -31.36 -1.60
C ALA A 12 14.17 -30.59 -0.29
N LEU A 13 15.05 -30.69 0.71
CA LEU A 13 14.94 -29.93 1.95
C LEU A 13 15.16 -28.43 1.74
N ALA A 14 16.09 -28.05 0.86
CA ALA A 14 16.32 -26.65 0.50
C ALA A 14 15.12 -26.03 -0.25
N LEU A 15 14.47 -26.78 -1.14
CA LEU A 15 13.26 -26.35 -1.85
C LEU A 15 12.05 -26.22 -0.92
N ALA A 16 11.93 -27.07 0.11
CA ALA A 16 10.88 -26.98 1.12
C ALA A 16 10.97 -25.72 2.00
N LEU A 17 12.17 -25.13 2.15
CA LEU A 17 12.40 -23.92 2.95
C LEU A 17 12.18 -22.61 2.18
N ALA A 18 12.06 -22.66 0.85
CA ALA A 18 11.89 -21.46 0.02
C ALA A 18 10.47 -20.86 0.07
N GLY A 19 9.51 -21.51 0.72
CA GLY A 19 8.11 -21.07 0.78
C GLY A 19 7.80 -19.95 1.80
N CYS A 20 8.76 -19.55 2.63
CA CYS A 20 8.51 -18.61 3.73
C CYS A 20 8.66 -17.12 3.37
N ALA A 21 9.10 -16.79 2.15
CA ALA A 21 9.27 -15.40 1.74
C ALA A 21 7.98 -14.84 1.11
N GLY A 22 7.24 -14.03 1.86
CA GLY A 22 6.10 -13.26 1.35
C GLY A 22 6.54 -12.06 0.48
N PRO A 23 5.61 -11.45 -0.27
CA PRO A 23 5.88 -10.22 -1.02
C PRO A 23 6.25 -9.06 -0.08
N THR A 24 7.02 -8.10 -0.60
CA THR A 24 7.40 -6.88 0.13
C THR A 24 6.25 -5.87 0.10
N HIS A 25 5.94 -5.27 1.24
CA HIS A 25 4.81 -4.34 1.42
C HIS A 25 5.26 -2.87 1.50
N ASP A 26 6.15 -2.48 0.58
CA ASP A 26 6.68 -1.12 0.54
C ASP A 26 5.68 -0.18 -0.14
N LEU A 27 5.10 0.75 0.63
CA LEU A 27 4.19 1.76 0.08
C LEU A 27 4.95 2.95 -0.51
N LEU A 28 5.96 3.43 0.20
CA LEU A 28 6.73 4.61 -0.18
C LEU A 28 7.99 4.26 -0.99
N ASN A 29 8.31 5.12 -1.94
CA ASN A 29 9.58 5.06 -2.66
C ASN A 29 10.75 5.41 -1.73
N ARG A 30 11.93 4.83 -2.00
CA ARG A 30 13.19 5.26 -1.38
C ARG A 30 13.61 6.63 -1.90
N LYS A 31 13.38 6.88 -3.18
CA LYS A 31 13.71 8.14 -3.85
C LYS A 31 12.49 8.64 -4.61
N ALA A 32 12.26 9.94 -4.55
CA ALA A 32 11.19 10.57 -5.33
C ALA A 32 11.45 10.32 -6.83
N VAL A 33 10.44 9.80 -7.52
CA VAL A 33 10.45 9.61 -8.97
C VAL A 33 9.53 10.67 -9.55
N ALA A 34 10.10 11.61 -10.30
CA ALA A 34 9.31 12.65 -10.95
C ALA A 34 8.55 12.09 -12.17
N ALA A 35 7.33 12.59 -12.37
CA ALA A 35 6.56 12.37 -13.57
C ALA A 35 5.93 13.69 -14.01
N PRO A 36 5.84 13.96 -15.33
CA PRO A 36 5.07 15.08 -15.85
C PRO A 36 3.63 15.05 -15.34
N ALA A 37 3.06 16.21 -15.02
CA ALA A 37 1.65 16.29 -14.63
C ALA A 37 0.70 15.77 -15.73
N SER A 38 1.12 15.83 -17.00
CA SER A 38 0.38 15.29 -18.14
C SER A 38 0.21 13.76 -18.11
N ASP A 39 1.01 13.07 -17.30
CA ASP A 39 1.03 11.61 -17.20
C ASP A 39 0.24 11.10 -15.99
N ILE A 40 -0.35 12.01 -15.20
CA ILE A 40 -1.16 11.69 -14.01
C ILE A 40 -2.64 11.89 -14.34
N ALA A 41 -3.44 10.83 -14.22
CA ALA A 41 -4.89 10.91 -14.42
C ALA A 41 -5.60 11.52 -13.21
N ALA A 42 -5.18 11.16 -11.99
CA ALA A 42 -5.84 11.62 -10.79
C ALA A 42 -4.90 11.59 -9.58
N ARG A 43 -5.31 12.33 -8.54
CA ARG A 43 -4.78 12.26 -7.18
C ARG A 43 -5.93 11.93 -6.24
N HIS A 44 -5.68 11.00 -5.33
CA HIS A 44 -6.64 10.55 -4.34
C HIS A 44 -6.03 10.70 -2.95
N GLU A 45 -6.80 11.27 -2.02
CA GLU A 45 -6.47 11.31 -0.61
C GLU A 45 -7.18 10.15 0.09
N ILE A 46 -6.42 9.22 0.65
CA ILE A 46 -6.95 8.02 1.31
C ILE A 46 -6.79 8.17 2.81
N PHE A 47 -7.89 8.35 3.51
CA PHE A 47 -7.93 8.45 4.97
C PHE A 47 -7.98 7.06 5.59
N VAL A 48 -7.15 6.84 6.62
CA VAL A 48 -6.93 5.53 7.23
C VAL A 48 -7.05 5.60 8.74
N ALA A 49 -7.84 4.70 9.31
CA ALA A 49 -7.81 4.34 10.72
C ALA A 49 -7.41 2.86 10.81
N THR A 50 -6.35 2.56 11.56
CA THR A 50 -5.77 1.20 11.60
C THR A 50 -5.31 0.81 13.00
N THR A 51 -5.38 -0.48 13.30
CA THR A 51 -4.77 -1.10 14.50
C THR A 51 -3.46 -1.81 14.16
N ARG A 52 -2.87 -1.53 13.00
CA ARG A 52 -1.50 -1.97 12.69
C ARG A 52 -0.48 -1.13 13.44
N GLN A 53 0.63 -1.74 13.81
CA GLN A 53 1.76 -1.04 14.40
C GLN A 53 2.44 -0.16 13.33
N GLN A 54 2.87 1.03 13.74
CA GLN A 54 3.65 1.90 12.86
C GLN A 54 5.00 1.25 12.59
N ALA A 55 5.37 1.18 11.32
CA ALA A 55 6.58 0.51 10.90
C ALA A 55 7.82 1.30 11.34
N THR A 56 8.61 0.71 12.24
CA THR A 56 9.87 1.30 12.74
C THR A 56 11.11 0.73 12.06
N LYS A 57 11.04 -0.52 11.59
CA LYS A 57 12.16 -1.22 10.93
C LYS A 57 12.32 -0.80 9.47
N ASP A 58 11.22 -0.74 8.74
CA ASP A 58 11.17 -0.19 7.39
C ASP A 58 10.06 0.87 7.31
N PRO A 59 10.41 2.16 7.46
CA PRO A 59 9.45 3.26 7.41
C PRO A 59 8.67 3.34 6.09
N ARG A 60 9.14 2.71 5.01
CA ARG A 60 8.44 2.72 3.71
C ARG A 60 7.14 1.93 3.74
N GLN A 61 6.97 1.03 4.69
CA GLN A 61 5.72 0.29 4.89
C GLN A 61 4.65 1.17 5.54
N VAL A 62 5.04 2.25 6.23
CA VAL A 62 4.20 3.14 7.05
C VAL A 62 3.60 2.42 8.26
N PHE A 63 2.85 1.36 8.03
CA PHE A 63 2.35 0.43 9.04
C PHE A 63 2.73 -1.00 8.65
N ASP A 64 3.21 -1.78 9.62
CA ASP A 64 3.67 -3.14 9.39
C ASP A 64 2.54 -4.18 9.58
N GLY A 65 2.93 -5.45 9.66
CA GLY A 65 2.02 -6.58 9.87
C GLY A 65 1.59 -6.78 11.33
N ASP A 66 2.29 -6.17 12.28
CA ASP A 66 2.04 -6.38 13.71
C ASP A 66 0.84 -5.54 14.18
N ARG A 67 0.24 -5.97 15.29
CA ARG A 67 -0.95 -5.32 15.85
C ARG A 67 -0.56 -4.35 16.96
N SER A 68 -1.18 -3.17 16.94
CA SER A 68 -1.16 -2.20 18.02
C SER A 68 -2.39 -2.35 18.92
N LEU A 69 -2.21 -2.03 20.21
CA LEU A 69 -3.33 -1.91 21.17
C LEU A 69 -4.10 -0.59 21.00
N THR A 70 -3.55 0.36 20.25
CA THR A 70 -4.18 1.66 19.98
C THR A 70 -4.46 1.80 18.49
N THR A 71 -5.49 2.57 18.15
CA THR A 71 -5.78 2.94 16.76
C THR A 71 -4.89 4.11 16.35
N SER A 72 -4.23 3.98 15.21
CA SER A 72 -3.48 5.04 14.55
C SER A 72 -4.26 5.58 13.37
N TYR A 73 -4.02 6.85 13.05
CA TYR A 73 -4.73 7.58 12.01
C TYR A 73 -3.74 8.21 11.02
N ALA A 74 -4.05 8.10 9.73
CA ALA A 74 -3.22 8.69 8.69
C ALA A 74 -4.05 9.10 7.46
N ARG A 75 -3.43 9.89 6.58
CA ARG A 75 -3.86 10.09 5.20
C ARG A 75 -2.71 9.71 4.28
N VAL A 76 -3.00 9.00 3.20
CA VAL A 76 -2.03 8.69 2.15
C VAL A 76 -2.47 9.35 0.87
N ASP A 77 -1.59 10.13 0.27
CA ASP A 77 -1.84 10.79 -1.01
C ASP A 77 -1.30 9.87 -2.11
N VAL A 78 -2.18 9.47 -3.04
CA VAL A 78 -1.86 8.49 -4.10
C VAL A 78 -2.13 9.09 -5.47
N THR A 79 -1.18 8.92 -6.37
CA THR A 79 -1.33 9.24 -7.80
C THR A 79 -1.76 8.02 -8.59
N VAL A 80 -2.62 8.23 -9.59
CA VAL A 80 -3.04 7.21 -10.57
C VAL A 80 -2.47 7.61 -11.94
N PRO A 81 -1.73 6.72 -12.63
CA PRO A 81 -1.11 7.03 -13.91
C PRO A 81 -2.19 7.17 -15.01
N LYS A 82 -1.92 7.98 -16.03
CA LYS A 82 -2.82 8.17 -17.17
C LYS A 82 -3.04 6.90 -18.01
N ILE A 83 -2.09 5.96 -17.94
CA ILE A 83 -2.16 4.67 -18.63
C ILE A 83 -3.00 3.62 -17.90
N HIS A 84 -3.60 3.98 -16.76
CA HIS A 84 -4.35 3.05 -15.92
C HIS A 84 -5.49 2.35 -16.67
N GLN A 85 -5.66 1.06 -16.40
CA GLN A 85 -6.77 0.25 -16.92
C GLN A 85 -7.71 -0.15 -15.78
N VAL A 86 -9.02 0.03 -16.00
CA VAL A 86 -10.07 -0.31 -15.03
C VAL A 86 -9.89 -1.74 -14.50
N GLY A 87 -9.91 -1.88 -13.18
CA GLY A 87 -9.72 -3.16 -12.47
C GLY A 87 -8.26 -3.56 -12.25
N ALA A 88 -7.30 -2.89 -12.88
CA ALA A 88 -5.88 -3.15 -12.69
C ALA A 88 -5.31 -2.36 -11.51
N ILE A 89 -4.20 -2.82 -10.94
CA ILE A 89 -3.38 -2.01 -10.04
C ILE A 89 -1.96 -2.09 -10.56
N GLU A 90 -1.51 -1.05 -11.27
CA GLU A 90 -0.17 -0.99 -11.83
C GLU A 90 0.85 -0.78 -10.71
N ARG A 91 1.49 -1.86 -10.27
CA ARG A 91 2.47 -1.86 -9.17
C ARG A 91 3.92 -1.89 -9.66
N ALA A 92 4.82 -1.32 -8.86
CA ALA A 92 6.24 -1.65 -8.94
C ALA A 92 6.47 -3.13 -8.59
N LYS A 93 7.48 -3.75 -9.21
CA LYS A 93 7.85 -5.13 -8.93
C LYS A 93 8.82 -5.19 -7.75
N GLY A 94 8.53 -6.03 -6.77
CA GLY A 94 9.33 -6.15 -5.56
C GLY A 94 9.48 -4.81 -4.85
N SER A 95 10.68 -4.49 -4.38
CA SER A 95 10.97 -3.23 -3.70
C SER A 95 11.49 -2.12 -4.63
N ALA A 96 11.15 -2.13 -5.92
CA ALA A 96 11.51 -1.01 -6.80
C ALA A 96 10.72 0.26 -6.46
N ASP A 97 11.29 1.43 -6.74
CA ASP A 97 10.55 2.69 -6.61
C ASP A 97 9.47 2.77 -7.71
N SER A 98 8.26 3.16 -7.33
CA SER A 98 7.12 3.35 -8.24
C SER A 98 7.31 4.60 -9.10
N ASN A 99 7.03 4.48 -10.40
CA ASN A 99 7.02 5.60 -11.32
C ASN A 99 5.57 6.11 -11.49
N PRO A 100 5.23 7.34 -11.06
CA PRO A 100 3.86 7.85 -11.14
C PRO A 100 3.27 7.92 -12.56
N ALA A 101 4.10 7.97 -13.61
CA ALA A 101 3.62 7.92 -15.00
C ALA A 101 3.17 6.52 -15.44
N LYS A 102 3.54 5.48 -14.69
CA LYS A 102 3.31 4.07 -15.05
C LYS A 102 2.56 3.27 -13.99
N GLN A 103 2.62 3.70 -12.74
CA GLN A 103 2.22 2.92 -11.57
C GLN A 103 1.49 3.80 -10.55
N PHE A 104 0.60 3.18 -9.79
CA PHE A 104 0.04 3.79 -8.60
C PHE A 104 1.19 4.13 -7.66
N THR A 105 1.27 5.38 -7.24
CA THR A 105 2.39 5.84 -6.41
C THR A 105 1.87 6.67 -5.26
N ALA A 106 2.11 6.19 -4.04
CA ALA A 106 1.95 6.99 -2.83
C ALA A 106 3.03 8.09 -2.80
N THR A 107 2.60 9.34 -2.71
CA THR A 107 3.46 10.53 -2.79
C THR A 107 3.68 11.20 -1.44
N ASP A 108 2.74 11.05 -0.51
CA ASP A 108 2.84 11.62 0.83
C ASP A 108 2.04 10.82 1.86
N VAL A 109 2.42 10.94 3.12
CA VAL A 109 1.71 10.35 4.27
C VAL A 109 1.66 11.36 5.40
N VAL A 110 0.44 11.72 5.81
CA VAL A 110 0.19 12.58 6.97
C VAL A 110 -0.32 11.73 8.12
N HIS A 111 0.37 11.73 9.25
CA HIS A 111 -0.10 11.09 10.48
C HIS A 111 -0.92 12.07 11.31
N TYR A 112 -2.05 11.62 11.84
CA TYR A 112 -2.86 12.39 12.79
C TYR A 112 -2.61 11.89 14.21
N GLY A 113 -2.44 12.82 15.15
CA GLY A 113 -2.13 12.47 16.54
C GLY A 113 -3.27 11.77 17.28
N ASP A 114 -4.52 12.02 16.86
CA ASP A 114 -5.71 11.50 17.51
C ASP A 114 -6.93 11.45 16.58
N ALA A 115 -8.00 10.82 17.07
CA ALA A 115 -9.27 10.68 16.37
C ALA A 115 -9.96 12.01 16.06
N ARG A 116 -9.76 13.06 16.89
CA ARG A 116 -10.39 14.37 16.68
C ARG A 116 -9.77 15.08 15.49
N GLN A 117 -8.44 15.07 15.38
CA GLN A 117 -7.71 15.63 14.24
C GLN A 117 -8.07 14.89 12.95
N PHE A 118 -8.12 13.55 13.00
CA PHE A 118 -8.54 12.72 11.88
C PHE A 118 -9.98 13.01 11.44
N ALA A 119 -10.93 13.01 12.38
CA ALA A 119 -12.34 13.27 12.09
C ALA A 119 -12.55 14.68 11.52
N LYS A 120 -11.80 15.68 11.98
CA LYS A 120 -11.83 17.04 11.40
C LYS A 120 -11.37 17.03 9.95
N ALA A 121 -10.28 16.32 9.63
CA ALA A 121 -9.77 16.24 8.27
C ALA A 121 -10.71 15.48 7.33
N VAL A 122 -11.22 14.32 7.76
CA VAL A 122 -12.22 13.54 7.01
C VAL A 122 -13.49 14.35 6.79
N GLY A 123 -14.02 15.00 7.83
CA GLY A 123 -15.23 15.82 7.73
C GLY A 123 -15.09 16.98 6.75
N ALA A 124 -13.92 17.63 6.71
CA ALA A 124 -13.63 18.67 5.74
C ALA A 124 -13.61 18.12 4.30
N ASP A 125 -12.96 16.98 4.05
CA ASP A 125 -12.90 16.36 2.71
C ASP A 125 -14.28 15.88 2.24
N VAL A 126 -15.04 15.20 3.11
CA VAL A 126 -16.40 14.71 2.80
C VAL A 126 -17.35 15.86 2.46
N SER A 127 -17.29 16.96 3.21
CA SER A 127 -18.12 18.15 2.96
C SER A 127 -17.85 18.77 1.57
N MET A 128 -16.59 18.76 1.12
CA MET A 128 -16.23 19.25 -0.21
C MET A 128 -16.66 18.31 -1.36
N ARG A 129 -16.90 17.03 -1.06
CA ARG A 129 -17.18 15.98 -2.06
C ARG A 129 -18.64 15.52 -2.10
N GLY A 130 -19.54 16.27 -1.44
CA GLY A 130 -20.99 16.01 -1.47
C GLY A 130 -21.46 14.99 -0.44
N ASP A 131 -20.90 15.03 0.77
CA ASP A 131 -21.41 14.36 1.98
C ASP A 131 -21.55 12.84 1.91
N ARG A 132 -20.73 12.19 1.09
CA ARG A 132 -20.67 10.72 0.98
C ARG A 132 -19.25 10.22 1.23
N ALA A 133 -19.14 9.08 1.89
CA ALA A 133 -17.88 8.40 2.13
C ALA A 133 -17.95 6.96 1.61
N LEU A 134 -16.90 6.51 0.94
CA LEU A 134 -16.66 5.11 0.66
C LEU A 134 -15.74 4.56 1.77
N VAL A 135 -16.22 3.54 2.48
CA VAL A 135 -15.42 2.84 3.49
C VAL A 135 -15.00 1.49 2.94
N PHE A 136 -13.71 1.22 2.99
CA PHE A 136 -13.13 -0.05 2.57
C PHE A 136 -12.35 -0.69 3.72
N VAL A 137 -12.65 -1.95 3.98
CA VAL A 137 -11.95 -2.77 4.96
C VAL A 137 -11.34 -3.93 4.19
N HIS A 138 -10.00 -4.05 4.25
CA HIS A 138 -9.30 -5.10 3.53
C HIS A 138 -9.59 -6.49 4.15
N GLY A 139 -9.37 -7.55 3.36
CA GLY A 139 -9.53 -8.93 3.81
C GLY A 139 -8.31 -9.48 4.57
N PHE A 140 -8.30 -10.80 4.77
CA PHE A 140 -7.17 -11.54 5.34
C PHE A 140 -5.92 -11.48 4.43
N ASN A 141 -4.73 -11.52 5.03
CA ASN A 141 -3.43 -11.60 4.33
C ASN A 141 -3.20 -10.50 3.27
N ASN A 142 -3.45 -9.25 3.65
CA ASN A 142 -3.13 -8.06 2.83
C ASN A 142 -2.12 -7.20 3.59
N GLY A 143 -1.16 -6.59 2.88
CA GLY A 143 -0.32 -5.54 3.41
C GLY A 143 -1.06 -4.22 3.60
N PHE A 144 -0.38 -3.24 4.21
CA PHE A 144 -0.92 -1.89 4.29
C PHE A 144 -1.07 -1.26 2.90
N ASP A 145 -0.04 -1.42 2.05
CA ASP A 145 -0.01 -0.96 0.67
C ASP A 145 -1.09 -1.61 -0.22
N ASP A 146 -1.41 -2.89 0.02
CA ASP A 146 -2.53 -3.60 -0.62
C ASP A 146 -3.86 -2.89 -0.38
N GLY A 147 -4.12 -2.51 0.87
CA GLY A 147 -5.32 -1.78 1.24
C GLY A 147 -5.40 -0.42 0.53
N ILE A 148 -4.31 0.35 0.58
CA ILE A 148 -4.23 1.70 0.00
C ILE A 148 -4.47 1.71 -1.51
N TYR A 149 -3.74 0.87 -2.26
CA TYR A 149 -3.89 0.88 -3.71
C TYR A 149 -5.23 0.27 -4.15
N ARG A 150 -5.78 -0.70 -3.40
CA ARG A 150 -7.11 -1.25 -3.71
C ARG A 150 -8.22 -0.22 -3.54
N ILE A 151 -8.26 0.52 -2.43
CA ILE A 151 -9.28 1.56 -2.26
C ILE A 151 -9.09 2.72 -3.24
N THR A 152 -7.83 3.06 -3.56
CA THR A 152 -7.54 4.05 -4.61
C THR A 152 -8.13 3.60 -5.96
N GLN A 153 -7.91 2.34 -6.34
CA GLN A 153 -8.43 1.77 -7.58
C GLN A 153 -9.96 1.77 -7.61
N ILE A 154 -10.61 1.30 -6.55
CA ILE A 154 -12.08 1.32 -6.46
C ILE A 154 -12.60 2.76 -6.59
N ALA A 155 -12.06 3.70 -5.81
CA ALA A 155 -12.50 5.10 -5.84
C ALA A 155 -12.20 5.80 -7.18
N HIS A 156 -11.20 5.35 -7.92
CA HIS A 156 -10.89 5.86 -9.25
C HIS A 156 -11.85 5.32 -10.31
N ASP A 157 -12.12 4.01 -10.26
CA ASP A 157 -12.86 3.28 -11.28
C ASP A 157 -14.38 3.44 -11.18
N THR A 158 -14.91 3.74 -10.00
CA THR A 158 -16.37 3.84 -9.76
C THR A 158 -16.89 5.27 -9.78
N LYS A 159 -16.20 6.18 -10.48
CA LYS A 159 -16.64 7.57 -10.64
C LYS A 159 -17.84 7.71 -11.57
#